data_AF-A0A5P2H1D8-F1
#
_entry.id   AF-A0A5P2H1D8-F1
#
_cell.length_a   1.000
_cell.length_b   1.000
_cell.length_c   1.000
_cell.angle_alpha   90.00
_cell.angle_beta   90.00
_cell.angle_gamma   90.00
#
_symmetry.space_group_name_H-M   'P 1'
#
loop_
_entity.id
_entity.type
_entity.pdbx_description
1 polymer ?
#
loop_
_entity_poly.entity_id
_entity_poly.type
_entity_poly.pdbx_seq_one_letter_code
_entity_poly.pdbx_strand_id
1 'polypeptide(L)'
;MPQFSRNPDSRYAPGARHSHAPLRAGWQRLRAIFSLNDPRWGRNGQDDEDKDKDNNRQQNQRPQDGPPDLDELWRDFNRRLSGLLGRKDNGGGGNQNFGGPRTPGKGSGIGVGVLIAAIAGIWLASGFFMVQEGQTAVILQFGKYKYSAGPGINWRWPWPIQSAEVVNLSAVRSVEVGRATSIKDTNLKDSSMLTQDENIIDVRFTVQYDIQDASEYLFFNKTDRGGDEELVTQAAETSVREIVGRNRMDSVLYENREQIAQGLAKSIQAILTAYKTGIRVISVNVQSVQPPEQVQAAFDDVNKASQDRERAISEGQAYANDVIPRAKGTAARLKEEAEGYRSRVVAQAEGDASRFRSVQAEYAKAPQVTRDRIYLETMQQIYSNTSKVLVDVRQGSNLLYLPLDKLVSQTQGGVAPSSPAAAPGAAVPSVPDASSDIRSREAMRNRDRDSR
;
A
#
# COMPACT_ATOMS: atom_id res chain seq x y z
N MET A 1 23.39 31.43 37.51
CA MET A 1 23.52 32.72 36.82
C MET A 1 24.68 32.63 35.84
N PRO A 2 24.62 33.19 34.63
CA PRO A 2 23.46 33.80 33.94
C PRO A 2 23.11 33.01 32.65
N GLN A 3 22.01 33.20 31.94
CA GLN A 3 20.76 33.95 32.09
C GLN A 3 19.78 33.39 31.05
N PHE A 4 18.49 33.51 31.36
CA PHE A 4 17.34 33.10 30.56
C PHE A 4 17.22 33.90 29.25
N SER A 5 16.48 33.36 28.28
CA SER A 5 15.32 34.10 27.76
C SER A 5 14.21 33.15 27.35
N ARG A 6 13.07 33.30 28.03
CA ARG A 6 11.75 32.76 27.69
C ARG A 6 11.04 33.77 26.77
N ASN A 7 9.92 33.28 26.22
CA ASN A 7 8.62 33.96 26.16
C ASN A 7 8.15 34.47 24.77
N PRO A 8 6.83 34.66 24.59
CA PRO A 8 5.99 33.79 23.75
C PRO A 8 4.96 34.62 22.93
N ASP A 9 3.80 34.01 22.61
CA ASP A 9 2.56 34.63 22.10
C ASP A 9 2.60 35.00 20.59
N SER A 10 1.56 34.79 19.79
CA SER A 10 0.17 35.11 20.07
C SER A 10 -0.76 34.46 19.04
N ARG A 11 -1.99 34.22 19.51
CA ARG A 11 -3.17 33.83 18.75
C ARG A 11 -3.58 34.95 17.79
N TYR A 12 -4.05 34.59 16.61
CA TYR A 12 -4.93 35.43 15.79
C TYR A 12 -6.00 34.57 15.12
N ALA A 13 -7.25 34.75 15.57
CA ALA A 13 -8.45 34.70 14.75
C ALA A 13 -8.86 36.17 14.54
N PRO A 14 -9.51 36.58 13.42
CA PRO A 14 -10.95 36.35 13.17
C PRO A 14 -11.21 36.09 11.65
N GLY A 15 -12.37 35.83 11.06
CA GLY A 15 -13.79 35.97 11.37
C GLY A 15 -14.52 36.36 10.06
N ALA A 16 -15.81 35.99 9.94
CA ALA A 16 -16.81 36.48 8.97
C ALA A 16 -16.74 35.96 7.51
N ARG A 17 -17.82 35.81 6.73
CA ARG A 17 -19.30 35.87 6.84
C ARG A 17 -19.86 35.53 5.44
N HIS A 18 -21.06 34.93 5.38
CA HIS A 18 -22.07 34.95 4.29
C HIS A 18 -21.62 34.52 2.86
N SER A 19 -22.37 33.71 2.09
CA SER A 19 -23.70 34.05 1.59
C SER A 19 -24.17 33.08 0.46
N HIS A 20 -25.50 32.95 0.32
CA HIS A 20 -26.32 32.63 -0.87
C HIS A 20 -26.32 31.27 -1.60
N ALA A 21 -27.55 30.72 -1.70
CA ALA A 21 -28.03 29.81 -2.74
C ALA A 21 -28.19 30.55 -4.10
N PRO A 22 -28.31 29.81 -5.24
CA PRO A 22 -29.63 29.48 -5.81
C PRO A 22 -29.69 28.04 -6.42
N LEU A 23 -30.78 27.27 -6.23
CA LEU A 23 -31.95 27.08 -7.11
C LEU A 23 -31.68 26.57 -8.56
N ARG A 24 -32.15 25.33 -8.80
CA ARG A 24 -33.05 24.83 -9.88
C ARG A 24 -32.54 23.73 -10.83
N ALA A 25 -33.45 22.76 -10.99
CA ALA A 25 -33.69 21.82 -12.11
C ALA A 25 -32.65 20.70 -12.29
N GLY A 26 -33.00 19.44 -12.54
CA GLY A 26 -34.27 18.81 -12.79
C GLY A 26 -34.01 17.47 -13.49
N TRP A 27 -34.91 16.50 -13.25
CA TRP A 27 -35.19 15.32 -14.07
C TRP A 27 -34.38 14.04 -13.80
N GLN A 28 -35.05 13.19 -13.00
CA GLN A 28 -34.91 11.75 -12.94
C GLN A 28 -35.35 11.08 -14.25
N ARG A 29 -34.96 9.80 -14.40
CA ARG A 29 -35.23 8.82 -15.48
C ARG A 29 -34.16 8.89 -16.58
N LEU A 30 -33.39 7.85 -16.91
CA LEU A 30 -33.71 6.43 -17.07
C LEU A 30 -32.48 5.56 -16.72
N ARG A 31 -32.69 4.57 -15.84
CA ARG A 31 -31.84 3.39 -15.71
C ARG A 31 -32.38 2.28 -16.60
N ALA A 32 -31.46 1.38 -16.97
CA ALA A 32 -31.64 0.04 -17.53
C ALA A 32 -31.90 -0.01 -19.04
N ILE A 33 -30.88 -0.46 -19.78
CA ILE A 33 -30.88 -1.63 -20.67
C ILE A 33 -29.41 -2.04 -20.86
N PHE A 34 -29.16 -3.33 -21.10
CA PHE A 34 -27.90 -4.04 -21.33
C PHE A 34 -27.33 -4.82 -20.14
N SER A 35 -28.03 -5.90 -19.78
CA SER A 35 -27.39 -7.14 -19.34
C SER A 35 -27.36 -8.13 -20.50
N LEU A 36 -26.15 -8.41 -20.98
CA LEU A 36 -25.79 -9.59 -21.77
C LEU A 36 -26.02 -10.84 -20.92
N ASN A 37 -26.82 -11.80 -21.40
CA ASN A 37 -26.59 -13.22 -21.15
C ASN A 37 -27.47 -14.08 -22.08
N ASP A 38 -26.87 -14.74 -23.07
CA ASP A 38 -27.25 -16.14 -23.35
C ASP A 38 -26.17 -16.84 -24.18
N PRO A 39 -25.65 -18.00 -23.74
CA PRO A 39 -24.86 -18.87 -24.58
C PRO A 39 -25.69 -20.08 -25.04
N ARG A 40 -25.20 -20.72 -26.10
CA ARG A 40 -25.38 -22.14 -26.49
C ARG A 40 -26.38 -22.41 -27.62
N TRP A 41 -25.80 -22.47 -28.82
CA TRP A 41 -26.18 -23.41 -29.86
C TRP A 41 -25.85 -24.86 -29.44
N GLY A 42 -26.80 -25.77 -29.66
CA GLY A 42 -26.60 -27.21 -29.44
C GLY A 42 -27.81 -28.06 -29.81
N ARG A 43 -27.85 -28.49 -31.07
CA ARG A 43 -28.21 -29.81 -31.62
C ARG A 43 -29.37 -30.68 -31.05
N ASN A 44 -30.09 -31.25 -32.03
CA ASN A 44 -30.68 -32.61 -32.13
C ASN A 44 -32.12 -32.90 -31.65
N GLY A 45 -32.82 -33.61 -32.56
CA GLY A 45 -33.92 -34.56 -32.30
C GLY A 45 -35.26 -33.91 -31.97
N GLN A 46 -36.43 -34.51 -32.19
CA GLN A 46 -36.87 -35.78 -32.73
C GLN A 46 -38.41 -35.69 -32.59
N ASP A 47 -39.14 -36.06 -33.64
CA ASP A 47 -40.50 -36.61 -33.67
C ASP A 47 -41.77 -35.87 -33.16
N ASP A 48 -42.85 -36.25 -33.87
CA ASP A 48 -44.28 -36.35 -33.54
C ASP A 48 -45.11 -35.05 -33.44
N GLU A 49 -45.97 -34.79 -34.43
CA GLU A 49 -47.37 -35.27 -34.50
C GLU A 49 -48.22 -34.69 -33.35
N ASP A 50 -49.03 -33.68 -33.68
CA ASP A 50 -50.46 -33.82 -33.43
C ASP A 50 -51.29 -32.85 -34.27
N LYS A 51 -52.36 -33.42 -34.81
CA LYS A 51 -53.46 -32.76 -35.51
C LYS A 51 -54.32 -32.05 -34.47
N ASP A 52 -54.89 -30.92 -34.85
CA ASP A 52 -56.36 -30.80 -34.82
C ASP A 52 -56.84 -29.62 -35.65
N LYS A 53 -57.84 -29.93 -36.49
CA LYS A 53 -58.68 -29.01 -37.22
C LYS A 53 -59.83 -28.61 -36.30
N ASP A 54 -60.23 -27.35 -36.29
CA ASP A 54 -61.55 -26.94 -36.81
C ASP A 54 -61.90 -25.47 -36.53
N ASN A 55 -62.59 -24.88 -37.53
CA ASN A 55 -63.59 -23.81 -37.45
C ASN A 55 -63.18 -22.48 -36.75
N ASN A 56 -63.36 -21.29 -37.31
CA ASN A 56 -64.54 -20.79 -38.00
C ASN A 56 -64.23 -19.38 -38.55
N ARG A 57 -64.97 -18.97 -39.57
CA ARG A 57 -64.95 -17.63 -40.17
C ARG A 57 -65.45 -16.58 -39.17
N GLN A 58 -64.76 -15.45 -39.08
CA GLN A 58 -65.47 -14.18 -38.93
C GLN A 58 -64.67 -13.00 -39.48
N GLN A 59 -65.36 -12.33 -40.38
CA GLN A 59 -65.02 -11.11 -41.09
C GLN A 59 -65.30 -9.92 -40.17
N ASN A 60 -64.33 -9.03 -39.94
CA ASN A 60 -64.66 -7.62 -39.72
C ASN A 60 -63.49 -6.68 -40.02
N GLN A 61 -63.84 -5.49 -40.52
CA GLN A 61 -62.99 -4.52 -41.19
C GLN A 61 -62.65 -3.31 -40.27
N ARG A 62 -61.47 -2.71 -40.54
CA ARG A 62 -61.00 -1.31 -40.31
C ARG A 62 -60.57 -0.90 -38.87
N PRO A 63 -59.80 0.20 -38.69
CA PRO A 63 -58.72 0.77 -39.53
C PRO A 63 -57.44 1.22 -38.73
N GLN A 64 -56.32 1.35 -39.45
CA GLN A 64 -55.31 2.43 -39.42
C GLN A 64 -54.78 2.99 -38.07
N ASP A 65 -53.48 2.82 -37.83
CA ASP A 65 -52.55 3.95 -37.58
C ASP A 65 -51.10 3.43 -37.43
N GLY A 66 -50.30 3.66 -38.48
CA GLY A 66 -48.84 3.51 -38.48
C GLY A 66 -48.18 4.88 -38.69
N PRO A 67 -47.07 5.18 -37.99
CA PRO A 67 -46.45 6.51 -37.97
C PRO A 67 -45.86 6.92 -39.34
N PRO A 68 -45.68 8.24 -39.57
CA PRO A 68 -45.53 8.84 -40.90
C PRO A 68 -44.38 8.23 -41.70
N ASP A 69 -44.72 7.77 -42.90
CA ASP A 69 -43.82 7.11 -43.83
C ASP A 69 -42.66 8.05 -44.22
N LEU A 70 -41.44 7.60 -43.92
CA LEU A 70 -40.20 8.18 -44.44
C LEU A 70 -40.18 8.20 -45.98
N ASP A 71 -40.99 7.35 -46.61
CA ASP A 71 -41.22 7.31 -48.05
C ASP A 71 -41.93 8.56 -48.59
N GLU A 72 -42.81 9.21 -47.81
CA GLU A 72 -43.43 10.47 -48.23
C GLU A 72 -42.44 11.63 -48.20
N LEU A 73 -41.59 11.68 -47.16
CA LEU A 73 -40.51 12.67 -47.07
C LEU A 73 -39.47 12.47 -48.16
N TRP A 74 -39.22 11.23 -48.56
CA TRP A 74 -38.27 10.90 -49.63
C TRP A 74 -38.82 11.22 -51.02
N ARG A 75 -40.12 11.00 -51.22
CA ARG A 75 -40.81 11.34 -52.46
C ARG A 75 -40.97 12.85 -52.63
N ASP A 76 -41.18 13.59 -51.54
CA ASP A 76 -41.24 15.06 -51.57
C ASP A 76 -39.86 15.72 -51.75
N PHE A 77 -38.80 15.13 -51.19
CA PHE A 77 -37.43 15.58 -51.46
C PHE A 77 -37.06 15.38 -52.94
N ASN A 78 -37.38 14.21 -53.52
CA ASN A 78 -37.12 13.92 -54.92
C ASN A 78 -37.93 14.82 -55.87
N ARG A 79 -39.16 15.18 -55.52
CA ARG A 79 -39.99 16.12 -56.30
C ARG A 79 -39.47 17.55 -56.24
N ARG A 80 -39.01 18.02 -55.07
CA ARG A 80 -38.43 19.37 -54.92
C ARG A 80 -37.07 19.50 -55.60
N LEU A 81 -36.25 18.45 -55.56
CA LEU A 81 -34.96 18.39 -56.26
C LEU A 81 -35.17 18.36 -57.78
N SER A 82 -36.15 17.60 -58.28
CA SER A 82 -36.50 17.54 -59.70
C SER A 82 -37.12 18.87 -60.21
N GLY A 83 -37.93 19.54 -59.38
CA GLY A 83 -38.52 20.85 -59.71
C GLY A 83 -37.52 21.99 -59.83
N LEU A 84 -36.36 21.88 -59.16
CA LEU A 84 -35.29 22.89 -59.22
C LEU A 84 -34.27 22.63 -60.35
N LEU A 85 -34.22 21.39 -60.86
CA LEU A 85 -33.30 20.94 -61.92
C LEU A 85 -33.95 20.73 -63.30
N GLY A 86 -35.27 20.84 -63.42
CA GLY A 86 -36.00 20.62 -64.67
C GLY A 86 -36.67 21.87 -65.23
N ARG A 87 -35.98 22.67 -66.04
CA ARG A 87 -36.62 23.67 -66.90
C ARG A 87 -37.06 23.04 -68.23
N LYS A 88 -38.39 22.91 -68.37
CA LYS A 88 -39.22 23.12 -69.57
C LYS A 88 -38.92 22.32 -70.86
N ASP A 89 -39.80 21.38 -71.17
CA ASP A 89 -40.56 21.25 -72.45
C ASP A 89 -41.57 20.10 -72.29
N ASN A 90 -42.87 20.37 -72.36
CA ASN A 90 -43.75 20.35 -73.54
C ASN A 90 -44.05 18.95 -74.10
N GLY A 91 -45.29 18.51 -73.91
CA GLY A 91 -46.02 17.73 -74.91
C GLY A 91 -46.03 16.21 -74.80
N GLY A 92 -47.25 15.65 -74.78
CA GLY A 92 -47.60 14.52 -75.63
C GLY A 92 -47.43 13.13 -75.00
N GLY A 93 -48.56 12.53 -74.61
CA GLY A 93 -48.62 11.14 -74.19
C GLY A 93 -48.50 10.13 -75.33
N GLY A 94 -48.22 8.89 -74.92
CA GLY A 94 -48.64 7.65 -75.57
C GLY A 94 -47.90 7.24 -76.85
N ASN A 95 -47.02 6.24 -76.75
CA ASN A 95 -47.25 4.88 -77.26
C ASN A 95 -45.94 4.06 -77.26
N GLN A 96 -46.13 2.74 -77.22
CA GLN A 96 -45.23 1.61 -77.08
C GLN A 96 -44.01 1.57 -78.04
N ASN A 97 -42.95 0.94 -77.55
CA ASN A 97 -42.25 -0.21 -78.16
C ASN A 97 -40.71 -0.10 -78.18
N PHE A 98 -40.14 -1.25 -77.79
CA PHE A 98 -38.81 -1.84 -77.96
C PHE A 98 -37.70 -1.10 -78.74
N GLY A 99 -36.48 -1.15 -78.17
CA GLY A 99 -35.24 -1.31 -78.95
C GLY A 99 -34.26 -0.13 -78.97
N GLY A 100 -33.02 -0.40 -78.53
CA GLY A 100 -31.82 0.33 -78.95
C GLY A 100 -31.15 1.21 -77.88
N PRO A 101 -29.82 1.08 -77.66
CA PRO A 101 -29.08 1.94 -76.76
C PRO A 101 -28.98 3.34 -77.38
N ARG A 102 -29.70 4.31 -76.80
CA ARG A 102 -29.64 5.71 -77.22
C ARG A 102 -28.34 6.33 -76.73
N THR A 103 -27.48 6.66 -77.69
CA THR A 103 -26.41 7.66 -77.59
C THR A 103 -26.92 8.97 -76.96
N PRO A 104 -26.11 9.67 -76.14
CA PRO A 104 -26.58 10.83 -75.39
C PRO A 104 -26.84 12.03 -76.31
N GLY A 105 -28.06 12.56 -76.22
CA GLY A 105 -28.48 13.80 -76.88
C GLY A 105 -27.75 15.02 -76.32
N LYS A 106 -27.40 15.93 -77.23
CA LYS A 106 -26.56 17.13 -77.08
C LYS A 106 -27.25 18.30 -76.34
N GLY A 107 -27.98 17.98 -75.27
CA GLY A 107 -28.59 18.92 -74.29
C GLY A 107 -28.35 18.50 -72.82
N SER A 108 -27.63 17.40 -72.60
CA SER A 108 -27.34 16.80 -71.28
C SER A 108 -26.08 17.38 -70.58
N GLY A 109 -25.53 18.50 -71.07
CA GLY A 109 -24.29 19.07 -70.52
C GLY A 109 -24.46 19.63 -69.09
N ILE A 110 -25.64 20.17 -68.78
CA ILE A 110 -25.93 20.77 -67.47
C ILE A 110 -26.28 19.69 -66.44
N GLY A 111 -27.06 18.66 -66.81
CA GLY A 111 -27.40 17.55 -65.92
C GLY A 111 -26.19 16.68 -65.55
N VAL A 112 -25.32 16.39 -66.52
CA VAL A 112 -24.05 15.69 -66.27
C VAL A 112 -23.09 16.55 -65.44
N GLY A 113 -23.04 17.87 -65.70
CA GLY A 113 -22.23 18.80 -64.91
C GLY A 113 -22.67 18.87 -63.44
N VAL A 114 -23.98 18.94 -63.17
CA VAL A 114 -24.50 18.93 -61.80
C VAL A 114 -24.27 17.58 -61.11
N LEU A 115 -24.41 16.47 -61.84
CA LEU A 115 -24.14 15.14 -61.29
C LEU A 115 -22.65 14.98 -60.91
N ILE A 116 -21.74 15.42 -61.77
CA ILE A 116 -20.29 15.41 -61.48
C ILE A 116 -19.97 16.33 -60.30
N ALA A 117 -20.58 17.52 -60.24
CA ALA A 117 -20.40 18.44 -59.12
C ALA A 117 -20.94 17.87 -57.79
N ALA A 118 -22.08 17.17 -57.83
CA ALA A 118 -22.64 16.49 -56.66
C ALA A 118 -21.74 15.34 -56.18
N ILE A 119 -21.22 14.51 -57.11
CA ILE A 119 -20.27 13.44 -56.79
C ILE A 119 -18.97 14.01 -56.23
N ALA A 120 -18.43 15.08 -56.83
CA ALA A 120 -17.24 15.75 -56.33
C ALA A 120 -17.46 16.39 -54.96
N GLY A 121 -18.66 16.93 -54.69
CA GLY A 121 -19.04 17.46 -53.39
C GLY A 121 -19.12 16.38 -52.31
N ILE A 122 -19.77 15.24 -52.61
CA ILE A 122 -19.82 14.08 -51.72
C ILE A 122 -18.41 13.51 -51.49
N TRP A 123 -17.59 13.46 -52.54
CA TRP A 123 -16.20 13.03 -52.46
C TRP A 123 -15.42 13.95 -51.51
N LEU A 124 -15.44 15.27 -51.69
CA LEU A 124 -14.77 16.22 -50.79
C LEU A 124 -15.30 16.17 -49.34
N ALA A 125 -16.61 15.96 -49.16
CA ALA A 125 -17.23 15.81 -47.84
C ALA A 125 -16.80 14.51 -47.13
N SER A 126 -16.49 13.44 -47.87
CA SER A 126 -15.97 12.20 -47.29
C SER A 126 -14.57 12.35 -46.65
N GLY A 127 -13.91 13.49 -46.85
CA GLY A 127 -12.64 13.85 -46.23
C GLY A 127 -12.74 14.29 -44.77
N PHE A 128 -13.93 14.59 -44.26
CA PHE A 128 -14.12 14.95 -42.84
C PHE A 128 -14.09 13.71 -41.95
N PHE A 129 -13.32 13.77 -40.88
CA PHE A 129 -13.25 12.72 -39.87
C PHE A 129 -13.02 13.33 -38.48
N MET A 130 -13.40 12.58 -37.45
CA MET A 130 -13.26 13.00 -36.07
C MET A 130 -12.21 12.13 -35.37
N VAL A 131 -11.28 12.76 -34.69
CA VAL A 131 -10.26 12.11 -33.85
C VAL A 131 -10.66 12.30 -32.39
N GLN A 132 -10.72 11.20 -31.63
CA GLN A 132 -11.08 11.25 -30.22
C GLN A 132 -9.93 11.80 -29.37
N GLU A 133 -10.23 12.30 -28.17
CA GLU A 133 -9.20 12.68 -27.19
C GLU A 133 -8.31 11.47 -26.84
N GLY A 134 -7.00 11.69 -26.73
CA GLY A 134 -6.02 10.61 -26.52
C GLY A 134 -5.62 9.84 -27.79
N GLN A 135 -6.24 10.14 -28.94
CA GLN A 135 -5.84 9.61 -30.25
C GLN A 135 -5.18 10.70 -31.10
N THR A 136 -4.30 10.29 -32.01
CA THR A 136 -3.74 11.15 -33.06
C THR A 136 -3.84 10.42 -34.39
N ALA A 137 -4.27 11.14 -35.41
CA ALA A 137 -4.34 10.61 -36.77
C ALA A 137 -3.09 11.03 -37.54
N VAL A 138 -2.29 10.05 -37.96
CA VAL A 138 -1.14 10.27 -38.84
C VAL A 138 -1.63 10.25 -40.28
N ILE A 139 -1.44 11.37 -40.98
CA ILE A 139 -1.96 11.54 -42.33
C ILE A 139 -0.84 11.28 -43.33
N LEU A 140 -1.10 10.30 -44.18
CA LEU A 140 -0.20 9.85 -45.24
C LEU A 140 -0.71 10.41 -46.56
N GLN A 141 0.17 10.99 -47.36
CA GLN A 141 -0.13 11.35 -48.75
C GLN A 141 0.63 10.39 -49.66
N PHE A 142 -0.11 9.58 -50.44
CA PHE A 142 0.46 8.50 -51.26
C PHE A 142 1.48 7.61 -50.51
N GLY A 143 1.21 7.34 -49.22
CA GLY A 143 2.08 6.51 -48.36
C GLY A 143 3.25 7.25 -47.68
N LYS A 144 3.50 8.53 -48.00
CA LYS A 144 4.50 9.35 -47.30
C LYS A 144 3.87 10.16 -46.17
N TYR A 145 4.55 10.26 -45.02
CA TYR A 145 4.14 11.14 -43.92
C TYR A 145 4.01 12.60 -44.38
N LYS A 146 2.91 13.26 -44.01
CA LYS A 146 2.70 14.69 -44.25
C LYS A 146 2.55 15.49 -42.96
N TYR A 147 1.58 15.13 -42.14
CA TYR A 147 1.32 15.78 -40.85
C TYR A 147 0.51 14.88 -39.93
N SER A 148 0.56 15.18 -38.64
CA SER A 148 -0.27 14.55 -37.61
C SER A 148 -1.42 15.48 -37.22
N ALA A 149 -2.63 14.95 -37.18
CA ALA A 149 -3.83 15.67 -36.78
C ALA A 149 -4.24 15.26 -35.36
N GLY A 150 -4.34 16.26 -34.47
CA GLY A 150 -4.73 16.08 -33.08
C GLY A 150 -6.24 15.84 -32.88
N PRO A 151 -6.71 15.76 -31.63
CA PRO A 151 -8.11 15.54 -31.29
C PRO A 151 -9.03 16.61 -31.89
N GLY A 152 -10.21 16.19 -32.36
CA GLY A 152 -11.22 17.08 -32.95
C GLY A 152 -11.62 16.72 -34.38
N ILE A 153 -12.36 17.62 -35.02
CA ILE A 153 -12.80 17.47 -36.41
C ILE A 153 -11.64 17.89 -37.30
N ASN A 154 -11.16 16.94 -38.09
CA ASN A 154 -10.10 17.16 -39.06
C ASN A 154 -10.62 16.88 -40.47
N TRP A 155 -10.06 17.60 -41.43
CA TRP A 155 -10.34 17.39 -42.84
C TRP A 155 -9.06 16.92 -43.54
N ARG A 156 -9.20 15.84 -44.32
CA ARG A 156 -8.14 15.33 -45.20
C ARG A 156 -8.68 15.25 -46.62
N TRP A 157 -7.75 15.17 -47.58
CA TRP A 157 -8.15 14.80 -48.93
C TRP A 157 -8.75 13.39 -48.93
N PRO A 158 -9.88 13.18 -49.59
CA PRO A 158 -10.49 11.87 -49.67
C PRO A 158 -9.57 10.86 -50.35
N TRP A 159 -9.84 9.58 -50.10
CA TRP A 159 -9.15 8.49 -50.78
C TRP A 159 -9.28 8.66 -52.31
N PRO A 160 -8.21 8.50 -53.11
CA PRO A 160 -6.92 7.82 -52.84
C PRO A 160 -5.73 8.74 -52.50
N ILE A 161 -5.92 10.05 -52.35
CA ILE A 161 -4.79 11.01 -52.23
C ILE A 161 -4.17 10.93 -50.84
N GLN A 162 -5.01 10.89 -49.81
CA GLN A 162 -4.57 10.79 -48.41
C GLN A 162 -5.27 9.66 -47.67
N SER A 163 -4.53 8.99 -46.80
CA SER A 163 -5.05 8.03 -45.81
C SER A 163 -4.74 8.54 -44.41
N ALA A 164 -5.57 8.16 -43.43
CA ALA A 164 -5.34 8.47 -42.03
C ALA A 164 -5.25 7.17 -41.24
N GLU A 165 -4.20 7.06 -40.45
CA GLU A 165 -4.01 5.97 -39.50
C GLU A 165 -4.11 6.54 -38.09
N VAL A 166 -5.07 6.04 -37.30
CA VAL A 166 -5.37 6.57 -35.98
C VAL A 166 -4.66 5.71 -34.94
N VAL A 167 -3.80 6.35 -34.13
CA VAL A 167 -3.05 5.68 -33.06
C VAL A 167 -3.51 6.24 -31.73
N ASN A 168 -3.63 5.37 -30.71
CA ASN A 168 -3.97 5.75 -29.36
C ASN A 168 -2.68 6.01 -28.54
N LEU A 169 -2.47 7.29 -28.16
CA LEU A 169 -1.31 7.75 -27.39
C LEU A 169 -1.54 7.64 -25.88
N SER A 170 -2.78 7.80 -25.41
CA SER A 170 -3.08 7.80 -23.97
C SER A 170 -3.22 6.39 -23.36
N ALA A 171 -3.33 5.35 -24.20
CA ALA A 171 -3.38 3.98 -23.74
C ALA A 171 -2.03 3.52 -23.17
N VAL A 172 -2.00 3.26 -21.87
CA VAL A 172 -0.86 2.62 -21.21
C VAL A 172 -0.89 1.13 -21.56
N ARG A 173 0.21 0.65 -22.13
CA ARG A 173 0.43 -0.76 -22.46
C ARG A 173 1.41 -1.35 -21.47
N SER A 174 1.25 -2.63 -21.17
CA SER A 174 2.13 -3.36 -20.25
C SER A 174 2.66 -4.61 -20.92
N VAL A 175 3.97 -4.76 -20.93
CA VAL A 175 4.65 -5.95 -21.44
C VAL A 175 5.34 -6.65 -20.26
N GLU A 176 5.04 -7.92 -20.08
CA GLU A 176 5.71 -8.76 -19.10
C GLU A 176 6.91 -9.45 -19.73
N VAL A 177 8.06 -9.31 -19.08
CA VAL A 177 9.34 -9.90 -19.51
C VAL A 177 9.79 -10.91 -18.46
N GLY A 178 10.23 -12.08 -18.92
CA GLY A 178 10.60 -13.21 -18.06
C GLY A 178 9.43 -14.16 -17.78
N ARG A 179 8.79 -14.68 -18.83
CA ARG A 179 7.73 -15.69 -18.70
C ARG A 179 8.28 -16.97 -18.06
N ALA A 180 7.47 -17.62 -17.21
CA ALA A 180 7.76 -18.92 -16.60
C ALA A 180 7.66 -20.11 -17.57
N THR A 181 7.86 -19.89 -18.87
CA THR A 181 7.98 -21.00 -19.82
C THR A 181 9.35 -21.61 -19.62
N SER A 182 9.37 -22.76 -18.95
CA SER A 182 10.57 -23.56 -18.78
C SER A 182 11.00 -24.10 -20.13
N ILE A 183 12.24 -23.84 -20.54
CA ILE A 183 12.80 -24.42 -21.76
C ILE A 183 13.02 -25.91 -21.47
N LYS A 184 12.24 -26.77 -22.13
CA LYS A 184 12.15 -28.22 -21.85
C LYS A 184 13.50 -28.96 -21.87
N ASP A 185 14.50 -28.42 -22.54
CA ASP A 185 15.81 -29.07 -22.70
C ASP A 185 16.81 -28.73 -21.58
N THR A 186 16.63 -27.62 -20.85
CA THR A 186 17.61 -27.15 -19.84
C THR A 186 17.03 -26.93 -18.44
N ASN A 187 15.70 -27.02 -18.27
CA ASN A 187 15.00 -26.64 -17.02
C ASN A 187 15.29 -25.20 -16.55
N LEU A 188 15.85 -24.35 -17.42
CA LEU A 188 16.07 -22.94 -17.15
C LEU A 188 14.87 -22.13 -17.65
N LYS A 189 14.51 -21.08 -16.91
CA LYS A 189 13.44 -20.17 -17.30
C LYS A 189 14.01 -19.17 -18.32
N ASP A 190 13.17 -18.67 -19.22
CA ASP A 190 13.49 -17.55 -20.13
C ASP A 190 13.93 -16.27 -19.38
N SER A 191 13.64 -16.24 -18.08
CA SER A 191 13.93 -15.20 -17.10
C SER A 191 15.28 -15.36 -16.38
N SER A 192 16.01 -16.46 -16.59
CA SER A 192 17.25 -16.76 -15.87
C SER A 192 18.44 -15.99 -16.45
N MET A 193 19.15 -15.23 -15.60
CA MET A 193 20.27 -14.36 -15.96
C MET A 193 21.49 -14.64 -15.09
N LEU A 194 22.70 -14.37 -15.60
CA LEU A 194 23.96 -14.50 -14.87
C LEU A 194 24.40 -13.14 -14.33
N THR A 195 24.73 -13.08 -13.04
CA THR A 195 25.25 -11.89 -12.36
C THR A 195 26.78 -11.77 -12.53
N GLN A 196 27.35 -10.64 -12.09
CA GLN A 196 28.80 -10.39 -12.13
C GLN A 196 29.63 -11.46 -11.39
N ASP A 197 29.06 -12.03 -10.33
CA ASP A 197 29.66 -13.03 -9.44
C ASP A 197 29.29 -14.48 -9.83
N GLU A 198 28.93 -14.70 -11.10
CA GLU A 198 28.66 -16.03 -11.67
C GLU A 198 27.47 -16.77 -11.05
N ASN A 199 26.55 -16.03 -10.41
CA ASN A 199 25.32 -16.58 -9.85
C ASN A 199 24.17 -16.46 -10.86
N ILE A 200 23.32 -17.49 -10.90
CA ILE A 200 22.12 -17.48 -11.74
C ILE A 200 20.96 -16.93 -10.92
N ILE A 201 20.18 -16.03 -11.51
CA ILE A 201 18.96 -15.47 -10.92
C ILE A 201 17.79 -15.44 -11.88
N ASP A 202 16.60 -15.65 -11.36
CA ASP A 202 15.35 -15.46 -12.09
C ASP A 202 14.83 -14.05 -11.85
N VAL A 203 14.73 -13.23 -12.90
CA VAL A 203 14.27 -11.83 -12.84
C VAL A 203 12.99 -11.64 -13.63
N ARG A 204 11.90 -11.29 -12.93
CA ARG A 204 10.59 -11.02 -13.53
C ARG A 204 10.20 -9.57 -13.33
N PHE A 205 9.77 -8.92 -14.41
CA PHE A 205 9.37 -7.53 -14.36
C PHE A 205 8.36 -7.20 -15.45
N THR A 206 7.66 -6.09 -15.25
CA THR A 206 6.68 -5.55 -16.19
C THR A 206 7.10 -4.14 -16.60
N VAL A 207 7.13 -3.89 -17.90
CA VAL A 207 7.39 -2.56 -18.45
C VAL A 207 6.07 -1.94 -18.84
N GLN A 208 5.77 -0.77 -18.27
CA GLN A 208 4.61 0.04 -18.64
C GLN A 208 5.07 1.20 -19.52
N TYR A 209 4.44 1.35 -20.68
CA TYR A 209 4.80 2.38 -21.65
C TYR A 209 3.57 3.01 -22.31
N ASP A 210 3.75 4.21 -22.82
CA ASP A 210 2.82 4.91 -23.69
C ASP A 210 3.50 5.33 -25.00
N ILE A 211 2.68 5.77 -25.96
CA ILE A 211 3.18 6.25 -27.26
C ILE A 211 3.28 7.77 -27.18
N GLN A 212 4.50 8.29 -27.32
CA GLN A 212 4.77 9.73 -27.31
C GLN A 212 4.59 10.35 -28.70
N ASP A 213 5.10 9.70 -29.74
CA ASP A 213 5.00 10.19 -31.13
C ASP A 213 4.42 9.11 -32.04
N ALA A 214 3.20 9.37 -32.56
CA ALA A 214 2.51 8.44 -33.44
C ALA A 214 3.18 8.29 -34.82
N SER A 215 3.92 9.30 -35.30
CA SER A 215 4.61 9.23 -36.58
C SER A 215 5.81 8.30 -36.47
N GLU A 216 6.69 8.53 -35.50
CA GLU A 216 7.85 7.66 -35.27
C GLU A 216 7.43 6.22 -34.99
N TYR A 217 6.36 6.06 -34.20
CA TYR A 217 5.77 4.77 -33.91
C TYR A 217 5.32 4.02 -35.18
N LEU A 218 4.60 4.63 -36.11
CA LEU A 218 4.11 3.91 -37.31
C LEU A 218 5.20 3.58 -38.33
N PHE A 219 6.28 4.37 -38.38
CA PHE A 219 7.31 4.22 -39.42
C PHE A 219 8.52 3.40 -38.99
N PHE A 220 8.95 3.53 -37.73
CA PHE A 220 10.15 2.86 -37.23
C PHE A 220 9.85 1.59 -36.44
N ASN A 221 8.60 1.39 -36.00
CA ASN A 221 8.17 0.18 -35.30
C ASN A 221 7.39 -0.76 -36.24
N LYS A 222 8.07 -1.28 -37.27
CA LYS A 222 7.50 -2.33 -38.14
C LYS A 222 8.20 -3.66 -37.91
N THR A 223 7.65 -4.43 -36.99
CA THR A 223 7.95 -5.87 -36.89
C THR A 223 6.79 -6.67 -37.45
N ASP A 224 7.07 -7.52 -38.44
CA ASP A 224 6.11 -8.30 -39.25
C ASP A 224 5.25 -9.33 -38.45
N ARG A 225 5.53 -9.58 -37.16
CA ARG A 225 4.94 -10.72 -36.43
C ARG A 225 4.42 -10.48 -35.01
N GLY A 226 4.72 -9.36 -34.35
CA GLY A 226 4.44 -9.21 -32.91
C GLY A 226 4.01 -7.84 -32.40
N GLY A 227 3.94 -6.81 -33.26
CA GLY A 227 3.63 -5.46 -32.82
C GLY A 227 4.75 -4.81 -31.98
N ASP A 228 4.39 -3.72 -31.31
CA ASP A 228 5.23 -2.87 -30.46
C ASP A 228 5.78 -3.58 -29.21
N GLU A 229 5.09 -4.62 -28.77
CA GLU A 229 5.48 -5.43 -27.61
C GLU A 229 6.83 -6.11 -27.81
N GLU A 230 7.17 -6.52 -29.04
CA GLU A 230 8.41 -7.27 -29.32
C GLU A 230 9.66 -6.40 -29.18
N LEU A 231 9.65 -5.18 -29.73
CA LEU A 231 10.79 -4.25 -29.58
C LEU A 231 10.99 -3.83 -28.13
N VAL A 232 9.89 -3.57 -27.41
CA VAL A 232 9.96 -3.24 -25.98
C VAL A 232 10.48 -4.44 -25.18
N THR A 233 10.04 -5.66 -25.50
CA THR A 233 10.54 -6.90 -24.88
C THR A 233 12.04 -7.07 -25.12
N GLN A 234 12.51 -6.92 -26.35
CA GLN A 234 13.94 -7.07 -26.68
C GLN A 234 14.81 -5.99 -26.04
N ALA A 235 14.34 -4.74 -26.02
CA ALA A 235 15.03 -3.65 -25.33
C ALA A 235 15.10 -3.92 -23.82
N ALA A 236 13.98 -4.35 -23.23
CA ALA A 236 13.89 -4.73 -21.82
C ALA A 236 14.80 -5.90 -21.45
N GLU A 237 14.82 -6.96 -22.25
CA GLU A 237 15.72 -8.11 -22.06
C GLU A 237 17.19 -7.71 -22.17
N THR A 238 17.53 -6.81 -23.09
CA THR A 238 18.90 -6.32 -23.25
C THR A 238 19.32 -5.48 -22.04
N SER A 239 18.46 -4.57 -21.60
CA SER A 239 18.69 -3.71 -20.44
C SER A 239 18.80 -4.50 -19.14
N VAL A 240 17.94 -5.51 -18.93
CA VAL A 240 18.04 -6.36 -17.73
C VAL A 240 19.30 -7.21 -17.76
N ARG A 241 19.70 -7.75 -18.91
CA ARG A 241 20.98 -8.48 -19.07
C ARG A 241 22.18 -7.60 -18.74
N GLU A 242 22.18 -6.34 -19.21
CA GLU A 242 23.25 -5.40 -18.89
C GLU A 242 23.30 -5.08 -17.38
N ILE A 243 22.16 -4.74 -16.78
CA ILE A 243 22.13 -4.33 -15.36
C ILE A 243 22.45 -5.50 -14.46
N VAL A 244 21.87 -6.67 -14.69
CA VAL A 244 22.14 -7.87 -13.88
C VAL A 244 23.59 -8.32 -14.05
N GLY A 245 24.13 -8.34 -15.26
CA GLY A 245 25.51 -8.77 -15.52
C GLY A 245 26.58 -7.82 -14.95
N ARG A 246 26.24 -6.55 -14.71
CA ARG A 246 27.14 -5.56 -14.09
C ARG A 246 27.08 -5.53 -12.57
N ASN A 247 26.06 -6.15 -11.96
CA ASN A 247 25.85 -6.15 -10.52
C ASN A 247 26.07 -7.54 -9.92
N ARG A 248 26.38 -7.58 -8.63
CA ARG A 248 26.47 -8.83 -7.87
C ARG A 248 25.08 -9.29 -7.45
N MET A 249 24.93 -10.59 -7.22
CA MET A 249 23.72 -11.22 -6.73
C MET A 249 23.08 -10.50 -5.54
N ASP A 250 23.86 -10.26 -4.48
CA ASP A 250 23.36 -9.64 -3.26
C ASP A 250 22.81 -8.22 -3.50
N SER A 251 23.44 -7.46 -4.40
CA SER A 251 22.95 -6.13 -4.80
C SER A 251 21.62 -6.23 -5.54
N VAL A 252 21.46 -7.21 -6.44
CA VAL A 252 20.20 -7.36 -7.19
C VAL A 252 19.07 -7.91 -6.31
N LEU A 253 19.37 -8.76 -5.32
CA LEU A 253 18.39 -9.35 -4.42
C LEU A 253 17.97 -8.43 -3.26
N TYR A 254 18.94 -7.80 -2.61
CA TYR A 254 18.79 -7.13 -1.31
C TYR A 254 18.92 -5.60 -1.38
N GLU A 255 19.60 -5.02 -2.37
CA GLU A 255 19.59 -3.56 -2.52
C GLU A 255 18.27 -3.05 -3.11
N ASN A 256 18.07 -1.73 -3.03
CA ASN A 256 16.80 -1.09 -3.35
C ASN A 256 16.35 -1.40 -4.79
N ARG A 257 15.36 -2.29 -4.91
CA ARG A 257 14.65 -2.63 -6.17
C ARG A 257 14.23 -1.41 -6.98
N GLU A 258 13.94 -0.30 -6.30
CA GLU A 258 13.64 0.99 -6.89
C GLU A 258 14.80 1.55 -7.73
N GLN A 259 16.05 1.44 -7.28
CA GLN A 259 17.21 1.90 -8.04
C GLN A 259 17.41 1.08 -9.30
N ILE A 260 17.18 -0.23 -9.22
CA ILE A 260 17.22 -1.14 -10.36
C ILE A 260 16.10 -0.80 -11.34
N ALA A 261 14.87 -0.57 -10.85
CA ALA A 261 13.73 -0.16 -11.67
C ALA A 261 13.99 1.16 -12.42
N GLN A 262 14.58 2.16 -11.74
CA GLN A 262 14.95 3.43 -12.36
C GLN A 262 16.08 3.26 -13.40
N GLY A 263 17.08 2.43 -13.10
CA GLY A 263 18.14 2.09 -14.04
C GLY A 263 17.61 1.36 -15.28
N LEU A 264 16.70 0.41 -15.09
CA LEU A 264 16.00 -0.30 -16.16
C LEU A 264 15.18 0.67 -17.01
N ALA A 265 14.35 1.51 -16.41
CA ALA A 265 13.55 2.49 -17.14
C ALA A 265 14.44 3.42 -17.99
N LYS A 266 15.57 3.89 -17.45
CA LYS A 266 16.50 4.76 -18.15
C LYS A 266 17.22 4.05 -19.31
N SER A 267 17.67 2.83 -19.09
CA SER A 267 18.38 2.05 -20.12
C SER A 267 17.42 1.62 -21.25
N ILE A 268 16.21 1.17 -20.92
CA ILE A 268 15.18 0.83 -21.90
C ILE A 268 14.81 2.08 -22.72
N GLN A 269 14.58 3.22 -22.07
CA GLN A 269 14.29 4.47 -22.77
C GLN A 269 15.45 4.88 -23.69
N ALA A 270 16.70 4.71 -23.27
CA ALA A 270 17.86 5.02 -24.11
C ALA A 270 17.90 4.17 -25.39
N ILE A 271 17.62 2.86 -25.27
CA ILE A 271 17.55 1.95 -26.41
C ILE A 271 16.38 2.34 -27.34
N LEU A 272 15.18 2.54 -26.79
CA LEU A 272 13.99 2.92 -27.58
C LEU A 272 14.16 4.28 -28.29
N THR A 273 14.82 5.23 -27.63
CA THR A 273 15.14 6.55 -28.22
C THR A 273 16.18 6.42 -29.34
N ALA A 274 17.17 5.55 -29.18
CA ALA A 274 18.17 5.30 -30.22
C ALA A 274 17.55 4.72 -31.51
N TYR A 275 16.54 3.86 -31.36
CA TYR A 275 15.76 3.31 -32.48
C TYR A 275 14.65 4.23 -32.99
N LYS A 276 14.42 5.39 -32.35
CA LYS A 276 13.36 6.35 -32.70
C LYS A 276 11.98 5.68 -32.80
N THR A 277 11.62 4.90 -31.80
CA THR A 277 10.35 4.13 -31.81
C THR A 277 9.13 4.98 -31.44
N GLY A 278 9.31 6.23 -31.00
CA GLY A 278 8.22 7.07 -30.50
C GLY A 278 7.57 6.56 -29.21
N ILE A 279 8.17 5.57 -28.53
CA ILE A 279 7.68 4.96 -27.29
C ILE A 279 8.33 5.62 -26.09
N ARG A 280 7.53 5.89 -25.06
CA ARG A 280 8.00 6.40 -23.77
C ARG A 280 7.68 5.40 -22.66
N VAL A 281 8.71 5.04 -21.89
CA VAL A 281 8.57 4.19 -20.72
C VAL A 281 8.05 5.04 -19.55
N ILE A 282 6.93 4.63 -18.97
CA ILE A 282 6.34 5.29 -17.79
C ILE A 282 6.99 4.74 -16.53
N SER A 283 6.99 3.42 -16.39
CA SER A 283 7.56 2.75 -15.22
C SER A 283 7.97 1.31 -15.53
N VAL A 284 8.94 0.83 -14.76
CA VAL A 284 9.35 -0.58 -14.77
C VAL A 284 9.07 -1.12 -13.37
N ASN A 285 8.28 -2.17 -13.29
CA ASN A 285 7.95 -2.82 -12.03
C ASN A 285 8.66 -4.17 -11.93
N VAL A 286 9.63 -4.28 -11.03
CA VAL A 286 10.38 -5.52 -10.77
C VAL A 286 9.57 -6.38 -9.79
N GLN A 287 8.91 -7.42 -10.30
CA GLN A 287 8.00 -8.27 -9.53
C GLN A 287 8.77 -9.20 -8.59
N SER A 288 9.72 -9.97 -9.12
CA SER A 288 10.47 -10.96 -8.35
C SER A 288 11.90 -11.08 -8.86
N VAL A 289 12.85 -11.10 -7.92
CA VAL A 289 14.25 -11.48 -8.16
C VAL A 289 14.52 -12.57 -7.15
N GLN A 290 14.75 -13.79 -7.62
CA GLN A 290 14.95 -14.96 -6.75
C GLN A 290 16.06 -15.86 -7.30
N PRO A 291 16.79 -16.56 -6.42
CA PRO A 291 17.62 -17.68 -6.85
C PRO A 291 16.77 -18.79 -7.50
N PRO A 292 17.37 -19.64 -8.35
CA PRO A 292 16.72 -20.81 -8.89
C PRO A 292 16.18 -21.73 -7.78
N GLU A 293 15.02 -22.35 -8.03
CA GLU A 293 14.33 -23.23 -7.06
C GLU A 293 15.21 -24.37 -6.55
N GLN A 294 16.16 -24.85 -7.37
CA GLN A 294 17.08 -25.94 -7.02
C GLN A 294 18.01 -25.61 -5.84
N VAL A 295 18.37 -24.33 -5.66
CA VAL A 295 19.34 -23.89 -4.64
C VAL A 295 18.70 -23.09 -3.51
N GLN A 296 17.42 -22.75 -3.62
CA GLN A 296 16.71 -21.90 -2.67
C GLN A 296 16.81 -22.39 -1.22
N ALA A 297 16.64 -23.70 -0.99
CA ALA A 297 16.72 -24.27 0.35
C ALA A 297 18.10 -24.09 1.01
N ALA A 298 19.19 -24.15 0.23
CA ALA A 298 20.55 -23.94 0.75
C ALA A 298 20.81 -22.46 1.06
N PHE A 299 20.29 -21.54 0.26
CA PHE A 299 20.37 -20.10 0.53
C PHE A 299 19.59 -19.71 1.78
N ASP A 300 18.39 -20.27 1.95
CA ASP A 300 17.58 -20.05 3.15
C ASP A 300 18.29 -20.54 4.41
N ASP A 301 19.03 -21.65 4.33
CA ASP A 301 19.83 -22.18 5.44
C ASP A 301 21.00 -21.25 5.81
N VAL A 302 21.74 -20.71 4.82
CA VAL A 302 22.82 -19.73 5.07
C VAL A 302 22.28 -18.44 5.70
N ASN A 303 21.14 -17.95 5.23
CA ASN A 303 20.48 -16.78 5.80
C ASN A 303 20.03 -17.03 7.24
N LYS A 304 19.44 -18.20 7.51
CA LYS A 304 19.05 -18.62 8.85
C LYS A 304 20.26 -18.74 9.77
N ALA A 305 21.34 -19.37 9.33
CA ALA A 305 22.58 -19.49 10.09
C ALA A 305 23.19 -18.11 10.39
N SER A 306 23.13 -17.17 9.45
CA SER A 306 23.60 -15.79 9.65
C SER A 306 22.77 -15.04 10.69
N GLN A 307 21.45 -15.20 10.67
CA GLN A 307 20.56 -14.64 11.68
C GLN A 307 20.77 -15.28 13.06
N ASP A 308 20.97 -16.59 13.12
CA ASP A 308 21.24 -17.31 14.36
C ASP A 308 22.60 -16.89 14.95
N ARG A 309 23.61 -16.66 14.10
CA ARG A 309 24.89 -16.07 14.52
C ARG A 309 24.71 -14.69 15.13
N GLU A 310 23.98 -13.79 14.46
CA GLU A 310 23.77 -12.42 14.95
C GLU A 310 22.96 -12.41 16.26
N ARG A 311 21.98 -13.33 16.37
CA ARG A 311 21.23 -13.56 17.62
C ARG A 311 22.16 -14.01 18.74
N ALA A 312 23.00 -15.01 18.50
CA ALA A 312 23.93 -15.52 19.51
C ALA A 312 24.94 -14.44 19.98
N ILE A 313 25.42 -13.59 19.07
CA ILE A 313 26.27 -12.45 19.42
C ILE A 313 25.49 -11.45 20.28
N SER A 314 24.26 -11.10 19.89
CA SER A 314 23.39 -10.18 20.61
C SER A 314 23.05 -10.68 22.02
N GLU A 315 22.73 -11.96 22.16
CA GLU A 315 22.47 -12.62 23.45
C GLU A 315 23.72 -12.65 24.35
N GLY A 316 24.88 -12.96 23.77
CA GLY A 316 26.15 -12.92 24.49
C GLY A 316 26.50 -11.51 25.00
N GLN A 317 26.28 -10.49 24.18
CA GLN A 317 26.45 -9.09 24.59
C GLN A 317 25.44 -8.69 25.66
N ALA A 318 24.17 -9.07 25.53
CA ALA A 318 23.14 -8.82 26.53
C ALA A 318 23.49 -9.46 27.88
N TYR A 319 23.99 -10.70 27.87
CA TYR A 319 24.43 -11.40 29.08
C TYR A 319 25.62 -10.69 29.75
N ALA A 320 26.64 -10.30 28.98
CA ALA A 320 27.77 -9.55 29.50
C ALA A 320 27.34 -8.20 30.08
N ASN A 321 26.43 -7.50 29.40
CA ASN A 321 25.88 -6.22 29.82
C ASN A 321 24.97 -6.33 31.06
N ASP A 322 24.42 -7.51 31.38
CA ASP A 322 23.65 -7.73 32.61
C ASP A 322 24.55 -8.15 33.78
N VAL A 323 25.45 -9.12 33.56
CA VAL A 323 26.27 -9.71 34.64
C VAL A 323 27.34 -8.74 35.14
N ILE A 324 28.03 -8.02 34.25
CA ILE A 324 29.14 -7.13 34.66
C ILE A 324 28.64 -6.00 35.57
N PRO A 325 27.56 -5.26 35.24
CA PRO A 325 27.05 -4.22 36.12
C PRO A 325 26.46 -4.75 37.43
N ARG A 326 25.78 -5.90 37.41
CA ARG A 326 25.29 -6.54 38.65
C ARG A 326 26.42 -6.96 39.58
N ALA A 327 27.48 -7.56 39.04
CA ALA A 327 28.67 -7.93 39.80
C ALA A 327 29.37 -6.69 40.38
N LYS A 328 29.53 -5.62 39.59
CA LYS A 328 30.09 -4.35 40.08
C LYS A 328 29.22 -3.71 41.16
N GLY A 329 27.90 -3.71 40.99
CA GLY A 329 26.95 -3.16 41.96
C GLY A 329 26.94 -3.94 43.28
N THR A 330 26.99 -5.27 43.23
CA THR A 330 27.10 -6.11 44.44
C THR A 330 28.43 -5.93 45.15
N ALA A 331 29.54 -5.83 44.42
CA ALA A 331 30.85 -5.55 44.99
C ALA A 331 30.90 -4.17 45.66
N ALA A 332 30.36 -3.13 45.00
CA ALA A 332 30.25 -1.80 45.57
C ALA A 332 29.39 -1.79 46.84
N ARG A 333 28.20 -2.42 46.80
CA ARG A 333 27.32 -2.55 47.98
C ARG A 333 28.03 -3.21 49.16
N LEU A 334 28.72 -4.34 48.93
CA LEU A 334 29.43 -5.07 49.99
C LEU A 334 30.54 -4.20 50.61
N LYS A 335 31.26 -3.43 49.78
CA LYS A 335 32.28 -2.50 50.25
C LYS A 335 31.68 -1.40 51.12
N GLU A 336 30.60 -0.76 50.68
CA GLU A 336 29.91 0.27 51.45
C GLU A 336 29.31 -0.28 52.76
N GLU A 337 28.77 -1.50 52.75
CA GLU A 337 28.28 -2.18 53.96
C GLU A 337 29.42 -2.44 54.96
N ALA A 338 30.59 -2.87 54.48
CA ALA A 338 31.77 -3.10 55.30
C ALA A 338 32.33 -1.78 55.88
N GLU A 339 32.38 -0.72 55.08
CA GLU A 339 32.79 0.62 55.53
C GLU A 339 31.81 1.21 56.54
N GLY A 340 30.51 1.03 56.31
CA GLY A 340 29.45 1.40 57.25
C GLY A 340 29.54 0.60 58.56
N TYR A 341 29.83 -0.70 58.51
CA TYR A 341 30.06 -1.51 59.70
C TYR A 341 31.29 -1.08 60.48
N ARG A 342 32.42 -0.88 59.79
CA ARG A 342 33.65 -0.36 60.41
C ARG A 342 33.40 0.98 61.10
N SER A 343 32.76 1.92 60.40
CA SER A 343 32.48 3.26 60.93
C SER A 343 31.56 3.19 62.15
N ARG A 344 30.55 2.31 62.13
CA ARG A 344 29.66 2.06 63.27
C ARG A 344 30.43 1.53 64.49
N VAL A 345 31.29 0.53 64.30
CA VAL A 345 32.08 -0.07 65.39
C VAL A 345 33.05 0.94 65.98
N VAL A 346 33.75 1.71 65.13
CA VAL A 346 34.67 2.77 65.58
C VAL A 346 33.92 3.85 66.36
N ALA A 347 32.82 4.38 65.80
CA ALA A 347 32.03 5.41 66.46
C ALA A 347 31.42 4.95 67.79
N GLN A 348 30.97 3.68 67.86
CA GLN A 348 30.48 3.09 69.09
C GLN A 348 31.59 2.96 70.14
N ALA A 349 32.77 2.46 69.75
CA ALA A 349 33.92 2.34 70.65
C ALA A 349 34.41 3.70 71.15
N GLU A 350 34.46 4.71 70.29
CA GLU A 350 34.80 6.09 70.65
C GLU A 350 33.75 6.71 71.60
N GLY A 351 32.47 6.49 71.32
CA GLY A 351 31.37 6.92 72.18
C GLY A 351 31.41 6.27 73.56
N ASP A 352 31.66 4.96 73.62
CA ASP A 352 31.80 4.21 74.87
C ASP A 352 33.05 4.65 75.65
N ALA A 353 34.18 4.88 74.97
CA ALA A 353 35.41 5.39 75.58
C ALA A 353 35.23 6.82 76.13
N SER A 354 34.55 7.69 75.37
CA SER A 354 34.21 9.05 75.82
C SER A 354 33.30 9.01 77.04
N ARG A 355 32.25 8.16 77.01
CA ARG A 355 31.35 7.94 78.16
C ARG A 355 32.13 7.46 79.39
N PHE A 356 33.03 6.50 79.21
CA PHE A 356 33.87 5.97 80.29
C PHE A 356 34.78 7.05 80.90
N ARG A 357 35.47 7.86 80.07
CA ARG A 357 36.32 8.95 80.55
C ARG A 357 35.55 9.97 81.38
N SER A 358 34.35 10.35 80.92
CA SER A 358 33.47 11.27 81.67
C SER A 358 33.06 10.71 83.03
N VAL A 359 32.70 9.42 83.09
CA VAL A 359 32.34 8.75 84.35
C VAL A 359 33.55 8.59 85.27
N GLN A 360 34.72 8.24 84.73
CA GLN A 360 35.96 8.08 85.50
C GLN A 360 36.37 9.38 86.20
N ALA A 361 36.26 10.52 85.50
CA ALA A 361 36.60 11.83 86.05
C ALA A 361 35.75 12.18 87.28
N GLU A 362 34.44 11.87 87.25
CA GLU A 362 33.56 12.09 88.41
C GLU A 362 33.76 11.03 89.51
N TYR A 363 33.99 9.78 89.13
CA TYR A 363 34.31 8.70 90.08
C TYR A 363 35.57 9.03 90.91
N ALA A 364 36.59 9.62 90.29
CA ALA A 364 37.80 10.05 90.98
C ALA A 364 37.56 11.11 92.06
N LYS A 365 36.50 11.93 91.93
CA LYS A 365 36.12 12.94 92.93
C LYS A 365 35.33 12.34 94.09
N ALA A 366 34.40 11.41 93.82
CA ALA A 366 33.49 10.85 94.83
C ALA A 366 33.14 9.37 94.58
N PRO A 367 33.99 8.42 95.02
CA PRO A 367 33.88 7.02 94.59
C PRO A 367 32.65 6.27 95.13
N GLN A 368 32.17 6.54 96.36
CA GLN A 368 31.01 5.80 96.90
C GLN A 368 29.70 6.20 96.21
N VAL A 369 29.42 7.51 96.09
CA VAL A 369 28.17 8.02 95.50
C VAL A 369 28.03 7.61 94.03
N THR A 370 29.12 7.61 93.27
CA THR A 370 29.09 7.21 91.86
C THR A 370 28.81 5.71 91.69
N ARG A 371 29.32 4.83 92.57
CA ARG A 371 29.03 3.38 92.51
C ARG A 371 27.58 3.09 92.82
N ASP A 372 27.06 3.68 93.88
CA ASP A 372 25.66 3.47 94.29
C ASP A 372 24.71 3.99 93.21
N ARG A 373 25.04 5.14 92.60
CA ARG A 373 24.26 5.68 91.48
C ARG A 373 24.28 4.77 90.26
N ILE A 374 25.45 4.30 89.82
CA ILE A 374 25.54 3.38 88.67
C ILE A 374 24.78 2.08 88.97
N TYR A 375 24.88 1.56 90.19
CA TYR A 375 24.15 0.36 90.59
C TYR A 375 22.64 0.58 90.57
N LEU A 376 22.15 1.68 91.15
CA LEU A 376 20.71 1.98 91.16
C LEU A 376 20.18 2.28 89.76
N GLU A 377 20.92 2.99 88.90
CA GLU A 377 20.53 3.25 87.51
C GLU A 377 20.50 1.96 86.67
N THR A 378 21.52 1.09 86.80
CA THR A 378 21.55 -0.20 86.11
C THR A 378 20.44 -1.13 86.61
N MET A 379 20.21 -1.20 87.93
CA MET A 379 19.09 -1.94 88.50
C MET A 379 17.75 -1.36 88.05
N GLN A 380 17.59 -0.05 87.98
CA GLN A 380 16.38 0.59 87.46
C GLN A 380 16.14 0.20 85.99
N GLN A 381 17.17 0.21 85.15
CA GLN A 381 17.04 -0.18 83.73
C GLN A 381 16.75 -1.67 83.55
N ILE A 382 17.33 -2.53 84.38
CA ILE A 382 17.02 -3.97 84.38
C ILE A 382 15.60 -4.20 84.89
N TYR A 383 15.20 -3.52 85.97
CA TYR A 383 13.86 -3.65 86.54
C TYR A 383 12.76 -3.04 85.66
N SER A 384 13.07 -2.03 84.83
CA SER A 384 12.12 -1.53 83.84
C SER A 384 11.90 -2.51 82.69
N ASN A 385 12.90 -3.32 82.36
CA ASN A 385 12.83 -4.31 81.28
C ASN A 385 12.40 -5.70 81.75
N THR A 386 12.06 -5.87 83.04
CA THR A 386 11.58 -7.13 83.60
C THR A 386 10.16 -6.99 84.14
N SER A 387 9.28 -7.94 83.78
CA SER A 387 7.89 -7.93 84.24
C SER A 387 7.80 -8.53 85.64
N LYS A 388 7.46 -7.72 86.66
CA LYS A 388 7.22 -8.18 88.03
C LYS A 388 5.79 -8.73 88.17
N VAL A 389 5.68 -10.04 88.41
CA VAL A 389 4.39 -10.71 88.70
C VAL A 389 4.29 -10.94 90.20
N LEU A 390 3.29 -10.36 90.86
CA LEU A 390 2.99 -10.58 92.28
C LEU A 390 1.82 -11.57 92.37
N VAL A 391 2.04 -12.71 93.03
CA VAL A 391 1.02 -13.74 93.27
C VAL A 391 0.68 -13.73 94.75
N ASP A 392 -0.52 -13.26 95.12
CA ASP A 392 -1.02 -13.31 96.49
C ASP A 392 -1.62 -14.70 96.75
N VAL A 393 -0.95 -15.50 97.57
CA VAL A 393 -1.39 -16.86 97.91
C VAL A 393 -1.95 -16.84 99.33
N ARG A 394 -3.26 -16.66 99.45
CA ARG A 394 -4.01 -17.12 100.63
C ARG A 394 -4.71 -18.43 100.27
N GLN A 395 -4.04 -19.52 100.64
CA GLN A 395 -4.48 -20.92 100.59
C GLN A 395 -4.58 -21.58 99.20
N GLY A 396 -3.50 -22.28 98.83
CA GLY A 396 -3.58 -23.70 98.42
C GLY A 396 -4.24 -24.10 97.09
N SER A 397 -4.40 -23.21 96.10
CA SER A 397 -4.84 -23.61 94.76
C SER A 397 -3.83 -23.20 93.67
N ASN A 398 -3.34 -24.18 92.90
CA ASN A 398 -2.39 -24.00 91.81
C ASN A 398 -3.10 -23.35 90.61
N LEU A 399 -2.82 -22.07 90.34
CA LEU A 399 -3.32 -21.39 89.14
C LEU A 399 -2.24 -21.37 88.05
N LEU A 400 -2.57 -21.98 86.91
CA LEU A 400 -1.82 -21.93 85.66
C LEU A 400 -1.72 -20.47 85.18
N TYR A 401 -0.54 -19.89 85.28
CA TYR A 401 -0.24 -18.55 84.75
C TYR A 401 -0.17 -18.60 83.22
N LEU A 402 -1.21 -18.12 82.55
CA LEU A 402 -1.23 -17.92 81.10
C LEU A 402 -0.96 -16.44 80.80
N PRO A 403 0.25 -16.07 80.33
CA PRO A 403 0.60 -14.67 80.06
C PRO A 403 -0.11 -14.17 78.81
N LEU A 404 -1.33 -13.65 78.97
CA LEU A 404 -2.13 -13.08 77.88
C LEU A 404 -1.46 -11.85 77.25
N ASP A 405 -0.66 -11.10 78.01
CA ASP A 405 0.02 -9.87 77.56
C ASP A 405 1.12 -10.13 76.50
N LYS A 406 1.81 -11.28 76.60
CA LYS A 406 2.79 -11.70 75.59
C LYS A 406 2.14 -12.25 74.31
N LEU A 407 0.97 -12.88 74.43
CA LEU A 407 0.17 -13.32 73.28
C LEU A 407 -0.45 -12.14 72.52
N VAL A 408 -0.94 -11.10 73.22
CA VAL A 408 -1.49 -9.89 72.59
C VAL A 408 -0.40 -9.02 71.95
N SER A 409 0.79 -8.93 72.55
CA SER A 409 1.93 -8.23 71.91
C SER A 409 2.45 -8.98 70.68
N GLN A 410 2.38 -10.32 70.66
CA GLN A 410 2.75 -11.14 69.50
C GLN A 410 1.72 -11.06 68.37
N THR A 411 0.44 -10.80 68.67
CA THR A 411 -0.61 -10.55 67.65
C THR A 411 -0.63 -9.10 67.15
N GLN A 412 -0.20 -8.12 67.95
CA GLN A 412 -0.07 -6.72 67.52
C GLN A 412 1.24 -6.40 66.77
N GLY A 413 2.27 -7.24 66.88
CA GLY A 413 3.49 -7.14 66.07
C GLY A 413 3.32 -7.51 64.58
N GLY A 414 2.11 -7.88 64.16
CA GLY A 414 1.77 -8.23 62.78
C GLY A 414 1.14 -7.11 61.94
N VAL A 415 1.00 -5.89 62.48
CA VAL A 415 0.42 -4.76 61.72
C VAL A 415 1.51 -3.72 61.43
N ALA A 416 1.94 -3.70 60.17
CA ALA A 416 2.80 -2.67 59.60
C ALA A 416 2.26 -1.26 59.89
N PRO A 417 3.11 -0.26 60.18
CA PRO A 417 2.66 1.10 60.38
C PRO A 417 2.17 1.71 59.06
N SER A 418 0.87 1.95 58.99
CA SER A 418 0.24 2.84 58.02
C SER A 418 0.71 4.29 58.24
N SER A 419 1.22 4.92 57.18
CA SER A 419 1.57 6.34 57.13
C SER A 419 0.36 7.26 57.44
N PRO A 420 0.58 8.43 58.07
CA PRO A 420 -0.48 9.40 58.30
C PRO A 420 -0.77 10.25 57.06
N ALA A 421 -2.06 10.52 56.86
CA ALA A 421 -2.58 11.44 55.84
C ALA A 421 -2.22 12.90 56.16
N ALA A 422 -1.78 13.64 55.13
CA ALA A 422 -1.60 15.10 55.15
C ALA A 422 -2.58 15.77 54.17
N ALA A 423 -3.13 16.91 54.60
CA ALA A 423 -4.03 17.78 53.85
C ALA A 423 -3.27 18.64 52.79
N PRO A 424 -3.97 19.40 51.91
CA PRO A 424 -3.68 19.47 50.48
C PRO A 424 -2.75 20.62 50.05
N GLY A 425 -2.05 20.43 48.92
CA GLY A 425 -1.35 21.50 48.22
C GLY A 425 -0.65 21.06 46.93
N ALA A 426 -1.08 21.68 45.82
CA ALA A 426 -0.40 21.86 44.52
C ALA A 426 -0.29 20.67 43.55
N ALA A 427 -0.76 20.94 42.33
CA ALA A 427 -0.89 20.07 41.17
C ALA A 427 0.35 20.10 40.25
N VAL A 428 0.68 18.96 39.61
CA VAL A 428 1.14 18.73 38.20
C VAL A 428 1.51 17.23 37.99
N PRO A 429 1.62 16.69 36.74
CA PRO A 429 0.60 15.87 36.08
C PRO A 429 0.94 14.36 36.00
N SER A 430 -0.04 13.58 35.57
CA SER A 430 -0.07 12.12 35.46
C SER A 430 0.64 11.56 34.22
N VAL A 431 1.30 10.40 34.40
CA VAL A 431 1.69 9.45 33.34
C VAL A 431 1.03 8.10 33.67
N PRO A 432 0.40 7.39 32.72
CA PRO A 432 -0.48 6.27 33.03
C PRO A 432 0.23 4.93 33.25
N ASP A 433 -0.48 4.10 34.01
CA ASP A 433 -0.16 2.81 34.61
C ASP A 433 -0.04 1.67 33.56
N ALA A 434 0.95 0.79 33.72
CA ALA A 434 1.18 -0.40 32.89
C ALA A 434 1.09 -1.66 33.76
N SER A 435 -0.13 -2.12 34.00
CA SER A 435 -0.46 -3.31 34.79
C SER A 435 -1.16 -4.40 33.95
N SER A 436 -0.54 -4.79 32.83
CA SER A 436 -1.05 -5.89 31.98
C SER A 436 -0.11 -7.08 31.80
N ASP A 437 1.11 -7.08 32.36
CA ASP A 437 2.16 -8.01 31.88
C ASP A 437 2.52 -9.20 32.79
N ILE A 438 1.62 -9.55 33.72
CA ILE A 438 1.84 -10.72 34.61
C ILE A 438 1.26 -12.01 33.99
N ARG A 439 0.19 -11.92 33.18
CA ARG A 439 -0.43 -13.11 32.55
C ARG A 439 0.35 -13.65 31.35
N SER A 440 1.17 -12.82 30.70
CA SER A 440 1.99 -13.18 29.54
C SER A 440 3.15 -14.13 29.91
N ARG A 441 3.68 -13.97 31.13
CA ARG A 441 4.91 -14.65 31.59
C ARG A 441 4.66 -16.09 32.05
N GLU A 442 3.44 -16.41 32.48
CA GLU A 442 3.01 -17.77 32.83
C GLU A 442 2.63 -18.61 31.59
N ALA A 443 2.11 -17.99 30.53
CA ALA A 443 1.77 -18.68 29.28
C ALA A 443 2.99 -19.22 28.50
N MET A 444 4.18 -18.63 28.69
CA MET A 444 5.42 -19.12 28.08
C MET A 444 6.01 -20.32 28.82
N ARG A 445 5.89 -20.38 30.16
CA ARG A 445 6.45 -21.49 30.95
C ARG A 445 5.73 -22.83 30.77
N ASN A 446 4.46 -22.81 30.38
CA ASN A 446 3.71 -24.03 30.12
C ASN A 446 3.99 -24.66 28.75
N ARG A 447 4.59 -23.93 27.80
CA ARG A 447 4.82 -24.44 26.44
C ARG A 447 6.10 -25.31 26.33
N ASP A 448 7.05 -25.15 27.24
CA ASP A 448 8.31 -25.91 27.25
C ASP A 448 8.21 -27.30 27.93
N ARG A 449 7.06 -27.65 28.52
CA ARG A 449 6.86 -28.97 29.15
C ARG A 449 6.19 -30.03 28.28
N ASP A 450 5.64 -29.66 27.13
CA ASP A 450 4.93 -30.57 26.22
C ASP A 450 5.81 -31.11 25.06
N SER A 451 7.12 -30.87 25.08
CA SER A 451 8.05 -31.32 24.02
C SER A 451 9.29 -32.07 24.54
N ARG A 452 9.08 -32.98 25.49
CA ARG A 452 10.07 -34.01 25.83
C ARG A 452 9.48 -35.40 25.80
#